data_AF-A0A439PG98-F1
#
_entry.id   AF-A0A439PG98-F1
#
_cell.length_a   1.000
_cell.length_b   1.000
_cell.length_c   1.000
_cell.angle_alpha   90.00
_cell.angle_beta   90.00
_cell.angle_gamma   90.00
#
_symmetry.space_group_name_H-M   'P 1'
#
loop_
_entity.id
_entity.type
_entity.pdbx_description
1 polymer ?
#
loop_
_entity_poly.entity_id
_entity_poly.type
_entity_poly.pdbx_seq_one_letter_code
_entity_poly.pdbx_strand_id
1 'polypeptide(L)'
;MSIGTLSVDYVWNQKRIPVAWRKTGKGEKLLVRLPYATNNRAWLGALGRVRPTWDQRQNHWKLPKAWFNGFVERSLSHFGKVYIIQPYREQEKCSPACQNAVGHECECSCMGEHHGAGNDGSWFEVSDTFATRWGSEEIACRLLTSRSR
;
A
#
# COMPACT_ATOMS: atom_id res chain seq x y z
N MET A 1 -4.45 4.40 -27.34
CA MET A 1 -3.41 4.77 -26.35
C MET A 1 -2.89 3.47 -25.78
N SER A 2 -1.66 3.09 -26.07
CA SER A 2 -1.08 1.85 -25.54
C SER A 2 -1.07 1.94 -24.02
N ILE A 3 -1.76 1.01 -23.35
CA ILE A 3 -1.68 0.83 -21.90
C ILE A 3 -0.22 0.48 -21.63
N GLY A 4 0.58 1.45 -21.20
CA GLY A 4 1.94 1.19 -20.77
C GLY A 4 1.90 0.16 -19.66
N THR A 5 2.73 -0.88 -19.76
CA THR A 5 2.82 -1.94 -18.76
C THR A 5 3.01 -1.33 -17.38
N LEU A 6 2.09 -1.62 -16.46
CA LEU A 6 2.21 -1.24 -15.06
C LEU A 6 3.56 -1.75 -14.51
N SER A 7 4.32 -0.86 -13.88
CA SER A 7 5.63 -1.17 -13.29
C SER A 7 5.77 -0.53 -11.92
N VAL A 8 6.70 -1.04 -11.10
CA VAL A 8 7.00 -0.47 -9.77
C VAL A 8 7.40 1.00 -9.90
N ASP A 9 8.24 1.32 -10.89
CA ASP A 9 8.67 2.69 -11.15
C ASP A 9 7.50 3.60 -11.50
N TYR A 10 6.57 3.13 -12.34
CA TYR A 10 5.37 3.89 -12.67
C TYR A 10 4.50 4.11 -11.43
N VAL A 11 4.19 3.05 -10.68
CA VAL A 11 3.36 3.09 -9.47
C VAL A 11 3.98 3.98 -8.40
N TRP A 12 5.30 3.89 -8.19
CA TRP A 12 5.99 4.66 -7.16
C TRP A 12 6.13 6.14 -7.53
N ASN A 13 6.38 6.46 -8.81
CA ASN A 13 6.68 7.84 -9.24
C ASN A 13 5.47 8.63 -9.72
N GLN A 14 4.30 8.00 -9.92
CA GLN A 14 3.08 8.75 -10.20
C GLN A 14 2.70 9.68 -9.02
N LYS A 15 1.94 10.74 -9.31
CA LYS A 15 1.63 11.83 -8.38
C LYS A 15 0.14 11.96 -8.03
N ARG A 16 -0.69 11.01 -8.47
CA ARG A 16 -2.16 11.10 -8.44
C ARG A 16 -2.80 10.24 -7.35
N ILE A 17 -2.26 9.06 -7.09
CA ILE A 17 -2.79 8.08 -6.14
C ILE A 17 -1.76 7.95 -5.00
N PRO A 18 -2.18 7.94 -3.73
CA PRO A 18 -1.30 7.60 -2.63
C PRO A 18 -0.60 6.25 -2.83
N VAL A 19 0.65 6.13 -2.40
CA VAL A 19 1.40 4.87 -2.48
C VAL A 19 1.99 4.55 -1.12
N ALA A 20 1.77 3.33 -0.64
CA ALA A 20 2.43 2.74 0.51
C ALA A 20 3.44 1.69 0.05
N TRP A 21 4.71 1.85 0.37
CA TRP A 21 5.74 0.83 0.16
C TRP A 21 6.14 0.20 1.48
N ARG A 22 5.67 -1.03 1.71
CA ARG A 22 6.02 -1.86 2.86
C ARG A 22 7.43 -2.44 2.68
N LYS A 23 8.33 -2.05 3.58
CA LYS A 23 9.68 -2.63 3.73
C LYS A 23 9.75 -3.49 4.99
N THR A 24 10.28 -4.71 4.90
CA THR A 24 10.29 -5.69 6.01
C THR A 24 11.61 -5.74 6.78
N GLY A 25 12.71 -5.24 6.21
CA GLY A 25 14.03 -5.21 6.85
C GLY A 25 14.06 -4.53 8.24
N LYS A 26 15.01 -4.94 9.09
CA LYS A 26 15.23 -4.33 10.41
C LYS A 26 15.64 -2.86 10.24
N GLY A 27 14.97 -1.96 10.97
CA GLY A 27 15.23 -0.51 10.88
C GLY A 27 14.51 0.21 9.74
N GLU A 28 13.98 -0.53 8.76
CA GLU A 28 13.20 0.04 7.66
C GLU A 28 11.93 0.76 8.13
N LYS A 29 11.47 1.71 7.33
CA LYS A 29 10.24 2.49 7.56
C LYS A 29 9.21 2.13 6.50
N LEU A 30 7.95 2.45 6.79
CA LEU A 30 6.94 2.53 5.74
C LEU A 30 7.26 3.78 4.90
N LEU A 31 7.50 3.61 3.61
CA LEU A 31 7.70 4.74 2.71
C LEU A 31 6.36 5.08 2.08
N VAL A 32 5.99 6.36 2.07
CA VAL A 32 4.74 6.78 1.41
C VAL A 32 4.93 7.97 0.50
N ARG A 33 4.16 7.98 -0.58
CA ARG A 33 3.99 9.13 -1.47
C ARG A 33 2.52 9.52 -1.50
N LEU A 34 2.29 10.83 -1.57
CA LEU A 34 0.97 11.44 -1.61
C LEU A 34 0.91 12.41 -2.80
N PRO A 35 -0.27 12.62 -3.40
CA PRO A 35 -0.52 13.84 -4.15
C PRO A 35 -0.09 15.05 -3.34
N TYR A 36 0.57 16.02 -3.97
CA TYR A 36 1.09 17.17 -3.24
C TYR A 36 -0.06 18.02 -2.67
N ALA A 37 -0.01 18.24 -1.37
CA ALA A 37 -0.84 19.21 -0.67
C ALA A 37 -0.02 19.86 0.46
N THR A 38 -0.27 21.14 0.71
CA THR A 38 0.45 21.92 1.74
C THR A 38 0.24 21.36 3.15
N ASN A 39 -0.87 20.67 3.39
CA ASN A 39 -1.23 20.05 4.66
C ASN A 39 -0.77 18.59 4.80
N ASN A 40 -0.02 18.00 3.84
CA ASN A 40 0.37 16.58 3.87
C ASN A 40 1.05 16.16 5.18
N ARG A 41 1.91 17.02 5.74
CA ARG A 41 2.57 16.74 7.02
C ARG A 41 1.58 16.61 8.17
N ALA A 42 0.64 17.55 8.26
CA ALA A 42 -0.40 17.55 9.29
C ALA A 42 -1.37 16.37 9.08
N TRP A 43 -1.72 16.10 7.81
CA TRP A 43 -2.51 14.93 7.44
C TRP A 43 -1.83 13.66 7.95
N LEU A 44 -0.57 13.39 7.58
CA LEU A 44 0.16 12.22 8.07
C LEU A 44 0.34 12.19 9.59
N GLY A 45 0.58 13.34 10.22
CA GLY A 45 0.74 13.46 11.67
C GLY A 45 -0.51 13.08 12.46
N ALA A 46 -1.70 13.11 11.86
CA ALA A 46 -2.93 12.67 12.53
C ALA A 46 -3.03 11.15 12.71
N LEU A 47 -2.14 10.35 12.08
CA LEU A 47 -2.10 8.90 12.25
C LEU A 47 -1.51 8.46 13.59
N GLY A 48 -0.81 9.34 14.31
CA GLY A 48 -0.30 9.05 15.64
C GLY A 48 0.74 10.05 16.15
N ARG A 49 1.40 9.71 17.27
CA ARG A 49 2.24 10.66 18.02
C ARG A 49 3.64 10.90 17.43
N VAL A 50 4.15 9.96 16.63
CA VAL A 50 5.50 10.06 16.04
C VAL A 50 5.47 10.99 14.83
N ARG A 51 6.43 11.92 14.73
CA ARG A 51 6.47 12.86 13.60
C ARG A 51 6.85 12.12 12.29
N PRO A 52 6.07 12.27 11.21
CA PRO A 52 6.48 11.87 9.86
C PRO A 52 7.75 12.62 9.44
N THR A 53 8.66 11.92 8.77
CA THR A 53 9.89 12.53 8.24
C THR A 53 9.80 12.61 6.72
N TRP A 54 10.08 13.77 6.15
CA TRP A 54 10.19 13.95 4.71
C TRP A 54 11.63 13.72 4.25
N ASP A 55 11.84 12.86 3.27
CA ASP A 55 13.11 12.68 2.58
C ASP A 55 13.11 13.55 1.32
N GLN A 56 13.77 14.72 1.39
CA GLN A 56 13.82 15.68 0.28
C GLN A 56 14.58 15.13 -0.94
N ARG A 57 15.58 14.25 -0.72
CA ARG A 57 16.40 13.72 -1.81
C ARG A 57 15.62 12.68 -2.62
N GLN A 58 14.82 11.87 -1.95
CA GLN A 58 14.09 10.75 -2.55
C GLN A 58 12.59 11.05 -2.75
N ASN A 59 12.14 12.25 -2.38
CA ASN A 59 10.78 12.75 -2.52
C ASN A 59 9.71 11.79 -1.98
N HIS A 60 9.85 11.35 -0.73
CA HIS A 60 8.84 10.53 -0.06
C HIS A 60 8.84 10.78 1.45
N TRP A 61 7.75 10.38 2.10
CA TRP A 61 7.63 10.38 3.56
C TRP A 61 8.05 9.05 4.14
N LYS A 62 8.65 9.07 5.33
CA LYS A 62 8.97 7.89 6.14
C LYS A 62 8.07 7.88 7.36
N LEU A 63 7.35 6.78 7.55
CA LEU A 63 6.41 6.55 8.65
C LEU A 63 6.81 5.31 9.48
N PRO A 64 6.38 5.20 10.75
CA PRO A 64 6.41 3.95 11.48
C PRO A 64 5.70 2.83 10.72
N LYS A 65 6.24 1.60 10.70
CA LYS A 65 5.60 0.45 10.04
C LYS A 65 4.18 0.18 10.57
N ALA A 66 3.98 0.36 11.87
CA ALA A 66 2.69 0.18 12.55
C ALA A 66 1.58 1.12 12.02
N TRP A 67 1.92 2.16 11.26
CA TRP A 67 0.93 3.09 10.70
C TRP A 67 0.38 2.62 9.35
N PHE A 68 0.81 1.48 8.83
CA PHE A 68 0.41 0.98 7.52
C PHE A 68 -1.11 0.91 7.36
N ASN A 69 -1.81 0.19 8.25
CA ASN A 69 -3.27 0.08 8.16
C ASN A 69 -3.97 1.43 8.28
N GLY A 70 -3.54 2.28 9.23
CA GLY A 70 -4.11 3.62 9.38
C GLY A 70 -3.89 4.51 8.14
N PHE A 71 -2.72 4.41 7.50
CA PHE A 71 -2.44 5.11 6.25
C PHE A 71 -3.33 4.61 5.11
N VAL A 72 -3.47 3.29 4.96
CA VAL A 72 -4.31 2.68 3.90
C VAL A 72 -5.76 3.09 4.08
N GLU A 73 -6.34 2.89 5.27
CA GLU A 73 -7.72 3.25 5.58
C GLU A 73 -8.01 4.73 5.33
N ARG A 74 -7.12 5.60 5.82
CA ARG A 74 -7.31 7.04 5.64
C ARG A 74 -7.10 7.47 4.19
N SER A 75 -6.26 6.75 3.43
CA SER A 75 -6.09 7.00 2.00
C SER A 75 -7.33 6.56 1.22
N LEU A 76 -7.91 5.41 1.53
CA LEU A 76 -9.17 4.95 0.95
C LEU A 76 -10.30 5.91 1.27
N SER A 77 -10.44 6.34 2.52
CA SER A 77 -11.49 7.29 2.93
C SER A 77 -11.33 8.67 2.28
N HIS A 78 -10.10 9.18 2.11
CA HIS A 78 -9.87 10.53 1.60
C HIS A 78 -9.72 10.62 0.08
N PHE A 79 -8.99 9.67 -0.53
CA PHE A 79 -8.66 9.67 -1.96
C PHE A 79 -9.47 8.63 -2.76
N GLY A 80 -10.21 7.74 -2.09
CA GLY A 80 -10.92 6.62 -2.71
C GLY A 80 -10.01 5.49 -3.20
N LYS A 81 -8.69 5.69 -3.25
CA LYS A 81 -7.72 4.76 -3.83
C LYS A 81 -6.36 4.84 -3.16
N VAL A 82 -5.62 3.73 -3.16
CA VAL A 82 -4.22 3.66 -2.71
C VAL A 82 -3.50 2.48 -3.35
N TYR A 83 -2.29 2.70 -3.86
CA TYR A 83 -1.40 1.62 -4.26
C TYR A 83 -0.62 1.10 -3.05
N ILE A 84 -0.43 -0.21 -3.00
CA ILE A 84 0.42 -0.88 -2.02
C ILE A 84 1.50 -1.66 -2.77
N ILE A 85 2.76 -1.32 -2.49
CA ILE A 85 3.94 -2.09 -2.87
C ILE A 85 4.39 -2.85 -1.63
N GLN A 86 4.46 -4.18 -1.72
CA GLN A 86 4.67 -5.03 -0.56
C GLN A 86 5.51 -6.26 -0.91
N PRO A 87 6.10 -6.95 0.09
CA PRO A 87 6.68 -8.25 -0.13
C PRO A 87 5.66 -9.20 -0.76
N TYR A 88 6.17 -10.08 -1.62
CA TYR A 88 5.40 -11.11 -2.28
C TYR A 88 6.06 -12.46 -2.04
N ARG A 89 5.24 -13.49 -1.81
CA ARG A 89 5.70 -14.86 -1.66
C ARG A 89 4.87 -15.75 -2.58
N GLU A 90 5.48 -16.15 -3.69
CA GLU A 90 4.81 -16.96 -4.71
C GLU A 90 4.23 -18.28 -4.15
N GLN A 91 4.93 -18.90 -3.20
CA GLN A 91 4.50 -20.17 -2.60
C GLN A 91 3.45 -20.00 -1.49
N GLU A 92 3.21 -18.76 -1.00
CA GLU A 92 2.26 -18.51 0.07
C GLU A 92 0.83 -18.46 -0.49
N LYS A 93 0.11 -19.56 -0.37
CA LYS A 93 -1.31 -19.65 -0.77
C LYS A 93 -2.19 -18.85 0.18
N CYS A 94 -3.26 -18.25 -0.34
CA CYS A 94 -4.23 -17.54 0.48
C CYS A 94 -4.79 -18.46 1.57
N SER A 95 -4.50 -18.15 2.83
CA SER A 95 -4.91 -18.94 3.98
C SER A 95 -6.22 -18.41 4.59
N PRO A 96 -6.92 -19.20 5.42
CA PRO A 96 -8.06 -18.70 6.19
C PRO A 96 -7.72 -17.47 7.04
N ALA A 97 -6.48 -17.36 7.56
CA ALA A 97 -6.04 -16.19 8.30
C ALA A 97 -5.99 -14.93 7.41
N CYS A 98 -5.61 -15.06 6.14
CA CYS A 98 -5.65 -13.96 5.16
C CYS A 98 -7.09 -13.61 4.77
N GLN A 99 -7.96 -14.61 4.59
CA GLN A 99 -9.37 -14.39 4.27
C GLN A 99 -10.14 -13.73 5.43
N ASN A 100 -9.76 -14.01 6.68
CA ASN A 100 -10.37 -13.44 7.88
C ASN A 100 -9.62 -12.22 8.43
N ALA A 101 -8.64 -11.70 7.70
CA ALA A 101 -7.84 -10.57 8.15
C ALA A 101 -8.68 -9.30 8.32
N VAL A 102 -8.32 -8.51 9.33
CA VAL A 102 -8.95 -7.19 9.62
C VAL A 102 -8.05 -6.02 9.19
N GLY A 103 -6.74 -6.26 9.06
CA GLY A 103 -5.77 -5.31 8.51
C GLY A 103 -5.64 -5.44 7.00
N HIS A 104 -4.73 -4.68 6.41
CA HIS A 104 -4.41 -4.68 4.98
C HIS A 104 -3.12 -5.45 4.68
N GLU A 105 -2.43 -6.00 5.67
CA GLU A 105 -1.20 -6.74 5.41
C GLU A 105 -1.48 -8.04 4.65
N CYS A 106 -0.81 -8.21 3.51
CA CYS A 106 -0.94 -9.39 2.67
C CYS A 106 0.40 -9.63 1.97
N GLU A 107 0.80 -10.89 1.82
CA GLU A 107 2.00 -11.31 1.08
C GLU A 107 1.70 -12.56 0.21
N CYS A 108 0.43 -13.00 0.17
CA CYS A 108 -0.01 -14.19 -0.57
C CYS A 108 0.20 -14.04 -2.08
N SER A 109 0.34 -15.19 -2.73
CA SER A 109 0.18 -15.39 -4.19
C SER A 109 -1.10 -14.78 -4.77
N CYS A 110 -2.18 -14.70 -3.99
CA CYS A 110 -3.46 -14.12 -4.38
C CYS A 110 -3.47 -12.58 -4.52
N MET A 111 -2.38 -11.91 -4.13
CA MET A 111 -2.23 -10.45 -4.16
C MET A 111 -3.38 -9.66 -3.51
N GLY A 112 -4.11 -10.29 -2.58
CA GLY A 112 -5.22 -9.69 -1.86
C GLY A 112 -6.61 -9.94 -2.42
N GLU A 113 -6.77 -10.72 -3.50
CA GLU A 113 -8.06 -10.97 -4.14
C GLU A 113 -9.13 -11.50 -3.16
N HIS A 114 -8.74 -12.34 -2.21
CA HIS A 114 -9.65 -12.91 -1.21
C HIS A 114 -9.42 -12.35 0.21
N HIS A 115 -8.62 -11.31 0.34
CA HIS A 115 -8.21 -10.76 1.63
C HIS A 115 -9.39 -10.07 2.33
N GLY A 116 -9.68 -10.48 3.58
CA GLY A 116 -10.82 -9.96 4.35
C GLY A 116 -12.20 -10.48 3.91
N ALA A 117 -12.28 -11.41 2.96
CA ALA A 117 -13.56 -11.94 2.44
C ALA A 117 -14.43 -12.63 3.51
N GLY A 118 -13.85 -13.13 4.61
CA GLY A 118 -14.57 -13.78 5.71
C GLY A 118 -15.25 -12.83 6.69
N ASN A 119 -15.03 -11.51 6.58
CA ASN A 119 -15.59 -10.48 7.48
C ASN A 119 -16.67 -9.63 6.78
N ASP A 120 -17.70 -10.26 6.21
CA ASP A 120 -18.79 -9.62 5.41
C ASP A 120 -18.38 -9.14 4.01
N GLY A 121 -17.24 -9.62 3.49
CA GLY A 121 -16.69 -9.27 2.18
C GLY A 121 -15.57 -8.23 2.25
N SER A 122 -14.78 -8.10 1.17
CA SER A 122 -13.71 -7.09 1.14
C SER A 122 -14.32 -5.69 1.11
N TRP A 123 -13.93 -4.83 2.06
CA TRP A 123 -14.34 -3.43 2.14
C TRP A 123 -13.65 -2.52 1.09
N PHE A 124 -12.91 -3.13 0.17
CA PHE A 124 -12.23 -2.52 -0.96
C PHE A 124 -12.20 -3.49 -2.16
N GLU A 125 -11.93 -2.95 -3.33
CA GLU A 125 -11.67 -3.71 -4.55
C GLU A 125 -10.18 -3.72 -4.88
N VAL A 126 -9.68 -4.87 -5.31
CA VAL A 126 -8.28 -5.06 -5.71
C VAL A 126 -8.20 -5.05 -7.23
N SER A 127 -7.30 -4.25 -7.78
CA SER A 127 -7.03 -4.14 -9.21
C SER A 127 -5.56 -3.81 -9.47
N ASP A 128 -5.15 -3.67 -10.73
CA ASP A 128 -3.79 -3.31 -11.14
C ASP A 128 -2.70 -4.15 -10.43
N THR A 129 -2.98 -5.44 -10.26
CA THR A 129 -2.09 -6.36 -9.54
C THR A 129 -0.98 -6.85 -10.45
N PHE A 130 0.24 -6.85 -9.94
CA PHE A 130 1.37 -7.53 -10.57
C PHE A 130 2.45 -7.85 -9.53
N ALA A 131 3.19 -8.92 -9.78
CA ALA A 131 4.42 -9.24 -9.03
C ALA A 131 5.64 -9.03 -9.92
N THR A 132 6.74 -8.64 -9.30
CA THR A 132 8.03 -8.48 -9.97
C THR A 132 9.17 -8.61 -8.96
N ARG A 133 10.40 -8.69 -9.48
CA ARG A 133 11.61 -8.66 -8.67
C ARG A 133 12.17 -7.25 -8.65
N TRP A 134 12.44 -6.72 -7.46
CA TRP A 134 13.07 -5.42 -7.26
C TRP A 134 14.39 -5.58 -6.50
N GLY A 135 15.50 -5.49 -7.23
CA GLY A 135 16.80 -5.91 -6.69
C GLY A 135 16.79 -7.40 -6.37
N SER A 136 16.90 -7.75 -5.08
CA SER A 136 16.80 -9.13 -4.57
C SER A 136 15.44 -9.47 -3.94
N GLU A 137 14.52 -8.51 -3.81
CA GLU A 137 13.22 -8.71 -3.18
C GLU A 137 12.16 -9.11 -4.22
N GLU A 138 11.35 -10.12 -3.92
CA GLU A 138 10.08 -10.34 -4.62
C GLU A 138 9.03 -9.43 -4.02
N ILE A 139 8.41 -8.60 -4.87
CA ILE A 139 7.39 -7.65 -4.46
C ILE A 139 6.16 -7.75 -5.35
N ALA A 140 5.02 -7.41 -4.77
CA ALA A 140 3.76 -7.23 -5.48
C ALA A 140 3.29 -5.80 -5.33
N CYS A 141 2.64 -5.32 -6.38
CA CYS A 141 1.86 -4.10 -6.39
C CYS A 141 0.39 -4.47 -6.51
N ARG A 142 -0.46 -3.71 -5.81
CA ARG A 142 -1.91 -3.76 -5.96
C ARG A 142 -2.52 -2.39 -5.74
N LEU A 143 -3.56 -2.08 -6.49
CA LEU A 143 -4.42 -0.93 -6.25
C LEU A 143 -5.60 -1.37 -5.40
N LEU A 144 -5.78 -0.71 -4.26
CA LEU A 144 -7.03 -0.77 -3.51
C LEU A 144 -7.91 0.40 -3.92
N THR A 145 -9.18 0.13 -4.21
CA THR A 145 -10.21 1.14 -4.42
C THR A 145 -11.30 0.97 -3.36
N SER A 146 -11.70 2.05 -2.69
CA SER A 146 -12.81 2.03 -1.75
C SER A 146 -14.08 1.67 -2.50
N ARG A 147 -14.86 0.72 -1.99
CA ARG A 147 -16.23 0.55 -2.46
C ARG A 147 -17.02 1.76 -1.99
N SER A 148 -17.49 2.58 -2.94
CA SER A 148 -18.48 3.61 -2.64
C SER A 148 -19.66 2.95 -1.92
N ARG A 149 -20.03 3.49 -0.76
CA ARG A 149 -21.32 3.17 -0.13
C ARG A 149 -22.46 3.65 -1.02
#